data_AF-A0A949XM41-F1
#
_entry.id   AF-A0A949XM41-F1
#
_cell.length_a   1.000
_cell.length_b   1.000
_cell.length_c   1.000
_cell.angle_alpha   90.00
_cell.angle_beta   90.00
_cell.angle_gamma   90.00
#
_symmetry.space_group_name_H-M   'P 1'
#
loop_
_entity.id
_entity.type
_entity.pdbx_description
1 polymer ?
#
loop_
_entity_poly.entity_id
_entity_poly.type
_entity_poly.pdbx_seq_one_letter_code
_entity_poly.pdbx_strand_id
1 'polypeptide(L)'
;DAQRSVLLVISPWAKHGYVSHRLTTIVSMHRTLYAIFGLPPLNMFDALANDFSDCFTTTPDFRPYRHVGVDPRVFDPEKAKDPKDPDYKAARKRPSIRRDDEEEEAKVLRDE
;
A
#
# COMPACT_ATOMS: atom_id res chain seq x y z
N ASP A 1 5.66 13.15 9.43
CA ASP A 1 4.69 12.05 9.34
C ASP A 1 5.45 10.72 9.44
N ALA A 2 5.12 9.89 10.42
CA ALA A 2 5.87 8.67 10.76
C ALA A 2 5.15 7.39 10.31
N GLN A 3 4.17 7.52 9.42
CA GLN A 3 3.43 6.37 8.89
C GLN A 3 4.31 5.58 7.92
N ARG A 4 4.45 4.28 8.20
CA ARG A 4 5.12 3.32 7.32
C ARG A 4 4.05 2.48 6.64
N SER A 5 4.22 2.26 5.34
CA SER A 5 3.36 1.39 4.54
C SER A 5 4.13 0.14 4.11
N VAL A 6 3.40 -0.94 3.86
CA VAL A 6 3.97 -2.15 3.25
C VAL A 6 4.12 -1.92 1.75
N LEU A 7 5.31 -2.21 1.22
CA LEU A 7 5.60 -2.25 -0.21
C LEU A 7 5.96 -3.68 -0.60
N LEU A 8 5.33 -4.20 -1.67
CA LEU A 8 5.61 -5.52 -2.21
C LEU A 8 6.16 -5.38 -3.64
N VAL A 9 7.22 -6.13 -3.95
CA VAL A 9 7.77 -6.25 -5.31
C VAL A 9 7.50 -7.65 -5.80
N ILE A 10 6.72 -7.78 -6.88
CA ILE A 10 6.27 -9.06 -7.43
C ILE A 10 6.66 -9.09 -8.92
N SER A 11 7.59 -9.98 -9.26
CA SER A 11 8.12 -10.13 -10.63
C SER A 11 8.95 -11.42 -10.72
N PRO A 12 9.09 -12.06 -11.90
CA PRO A 12 10.09 -13.11 -12.12
C PRO A 12 11.51 -12.66 -11.77
N TRP A 13 11.82 -11.38 -11.91
CA TRP A 13 13.11 -10.80 -11.57
C TRP A 13 13.22 -10.34 -10.11
N ALA A 14 12.16 -10.47 -9.31
CA ALA A 14 12.21 -10.13 -7.90
C ALA A 14 12.92 -11.24 -7.10
N LYS A 15 13.75 -10.86 -6.13
CA LYS A 15 14.38 -11.81 -5.21
C LYS A 15 13.31 -12.44 -4.30
N HIS A 16 13.19 -13.76 -4.35
CA HIS A 16 12.25 -14.50 -3.50
C HIS A 16 12.67 -14.47 -2.03
N GLY A 17 11.71 -14.18 -1.13
CA GLY A 17 11.94 -14.18 0.32
C GLY A 17 12.90 -13.08 0.81
N TYR A 18 13.18 -12.09 -0.03
CA TYR A 18 14.09 -11.00 0.30
C TYR A 18 13.35 -9.83 0.94
N VAL A 19 13.89 -9.30 2.03
CA VAL A 19 13.41 -8.07 2.69
C VAL A 19 14.49 -7.01 2.50
N SER A 20 14.16 -5.94 1.77
CA SER A 20 15.04 -4.78 1.67
C SER A 20 15.03 -3.99 2.97
N HIS A 21 16.21 -3.53 3.38
CA HIS A 21 16.39 -2.63 4.51
C HIS A 21 16.77 -1.21 4.06
N ARG A 22 16.69 -0.92 2.75
CA ARG A 22 16.91 0.44 2.24
C ARG A 22 15.78 1.34 2.69
N LEU A 23 16.12 2.58 3.03
CA LEU A 23 15.11 3.60 3.27
C LEU A 23 14.44 3.97 1.95
N THR A 24 13.20 3.55 1.79
CA THR A 24 12.40 3.81 0.59
C THR A 24 11.20 4.71 0.90
N THR A 25 10.85 5.57 -0.04
CA THR A 25 9.66 6.42 0.03
C THR A 25 8.82 6.25 -1.24
N ILE A 26 7.70 6.95 -1.36
CA ILE A 26 6.93 7.01 -2.61
C ILE A 26 7.79 7.52 -3.78
N VAL A 27 8.75 8.40 -3.51
CA VAL A 27 9.68 8.93 -4.52
C VAL A 27 10.62 7.82 -5.04
N SER A 28 10.98 6.85 -4.19
CA SER A 28 11.74 5.65 -4.61
C SER A 28 11.02 4.81 -5.66
N MET A 29 9.68 4.79 -5.65
CA MET A 29 8.90 4.13 -6.70
C MET A 29 9.10 4.83 -8.05
N HIS A 30 9.06 6.17 -8.07
CA HIS A 30 9.28 6.97 -9.28
C HIS A 30 10.70 6.78 -9.81
N ARG A 31 11.71 6.85 -8.92
CA ARG A 31 13.11 6.60 -9.30
C ARG A 31 13.31 5.23 -9.94
N THR A 32 12.69 4.19 -9.39
CA THR A 32 12.73 2.83 -9.94
C THR A 32 12.04 2.76 -11.30
N LEU A 33 10.88 3.41 -11.46
CA LEU A 33 10.16 3.46 -12.73
C LEU A 33 10.99 4.15 -13.83
N TYR A 34 11.63 5.28 -13.50
CA TYR A 34 12.53 5.96 -14.44
C TYR A 34 13.70 5.07 -14.84
N ALA A 35 14.32 4.36 -13.89
CA ALA A 35 15.41 3.44 -14.20
C ALA A 35 14.97 2.29 -15.13
N ILE A 36 13.79 1.70 -14.91
CA ILE A 36 13.26 0.62 -15.76
C ILE A 36 12.98 1.10 -17.18
N PHE A 37 12.41 2.30 -17.35
CA PHE A 37 12.08 2.85 -18.67
C PHE A 37 13.21 3.67 -19.31
N GLY A 38 14.35 3.82 -18.65
CA GLY A 38 15.46 4.65 -19.16
C GLY A 38 15.14 6.15 -19.21
N LEU A 39 14.24 6.63 -18.36
CA LEU A 39 13.82 8.03 -18.30
C LEU A 39 14.72 8.85 -17.36
N PRO A 40 14.91 10.15 -17.63
CA PRO A 40 15.55 11.04 -16.67
C PRO A 40 14.63 11.33 -15.47
N PRO A 41 15.20 11.67 -14.30
CA PRO A 41 14.42 12.15 -13.16
C PRO A 41 13.75 13.49 -13.49
N LEU A 42 12.57 13.76 -12.93
CA LEU A 42 11.87 15.02 -13.18
C LEU A 42 12.51 16.19 -12.43
N ASN A 43 13.08 15.92 -11.26
CA ASN A 43 13.72 16.92 -10.40
C ASN A 43 14.84 16.29 -9.55
N MET A 44 15.48 17.12 -8.71
CA MET A 44 16.59 16.71 -7.84
C MET A 44 16.18 15.67 -6.78
N PHE A 45 14.96 15.74 -6.24
CA PHE A 45 14.50 14.78 -5.23
C PHE A 45 14.37 13.38 -5.80
N ASP A 46 13.82 13.26 -7.01
CA ASP A 46 13.72 11.98 -7.71
C ASP A 46 15.11 11.42 -8.00
N ALA A 47 16.06 12.29 -8.40
CA ALA A 47 17.42 11.89 -8.73
C ALA A 47 18.19 11.35 -7.51
N LEU A 48 17.92 11.90 -6.32
CA LEU A 48 18.58 11.54 -5.06
C LEU A 48 17.86 10.45 -4.26
N ALA A 49 16.68 10.02 -4.69
CA ALA A 49 15.95 8.95 -4.01
C ALA A 49 16.66 7.60 -4.19
N ASN A 50 16.62 6.76 -3.16
CA ASN A 50 16.97 5.34 -3.29
C ASN A 50 16.01 4.65 -4.26
N ASP A 51 16.49 3.65 -5.00
CA ASP A 51 15.66 2.78 -5.84
C ASP A 51 15.43 1.40 -5.19
N PHE A 52 14.71 0.52 -5.89
CA PHE A 52 14.46 -0.87 -5.48
C PHE A 52 15.42 -1.87 -6.14
N SER A 53 16.59 -1.44 -6.62
CA SER A 53 17.52 -2.31 -7.36
C SER A 53 17.95 -3.55 -6.57
N ASP A 54 18.04 -3.45 -5.25
CA ASP A 54 18.38 -4.56 -4.36
C ASP A 54 17.27 -5.63 -4.27
N CYS A 55 16.03 -5.30 -4.60
CA CYS A 55 14.92 -6.24 -4.69
C CYS A 55 14.95 -7.09 -5.97
N PHE A 56 15.77 -6.74 -6.97
CA PHE A 56 15.81 -7.43 -8.26
C PHE A 56 17.08 -8.26 -8.47
N THR A 57 16.98 -9.29 -9.32
CA THR A 57 18.06 -10.14 -9.81
C THR A 57 18.06 -10.14 -11.33
N THR A 58 19.22 -10.43 -11.95
CA THR A 58 19.35 -10.54 -13.41
C THR A 58 18.81 -11.87 -13.95
N THR A 59 18.68 -12.90 -13.09
CA THR A 59 18.18 -14.22 -13.48
C THR A 59 16.70 -14.36 -13.08
N PRO A 60 15.77 -14.46 -14.05
CA PRO A 60 14.35 -14.57 -13.74
C PRO A 60 13.97 -15.98 -13.23
N ASP A 61 12.98 -16.02 -12.36
CA ASP A 61 12.31 -17.23 -11.89
C ASP A 61 10.86 -17.26 -12.39
N PHE A 62 10.57 -18.18 -13.32
CA PHE A 62 9.25 -18.35 -13.92
C PHE A 62 8.39 -19.42 -13.23
N ARG A 63 8.78 -19.91 -12.05
CA ARG A 63 7.98 -20.89 -11.31
C ARG A 63 6.58 -20.30 -11.00
N PRO A 64 5.48 -21.01 -11.29
CA PRO A 64 4.14 -20.53 -11.02
C PRO A 64 3.92 -20.23 -9.52
N TYR A 65 3.16 -19.19 -9.23
CA TYR A 65 2.73 -18.90 -7.87
C TYR A 65 1.68 -19.93 -7.42
N ARG A 66 2.04 -20.73 -6.40
CA ARG A 66 1.09 -21.62 -5.73
C ARG A 66 0.42 -20.87 -4.58
N HIS A 67 -0.82 -20.45 -4.80
CA HIS A 67 -1.62 -19.87 -3.72
C HIS A 67 -1.92 -20.93 -2.64
N VAL A 68 -2.00 -20.48 -1.40
CA VAL A 68 -2.52 -21.26 -0.28
C VAL A 68 -3.90 -20.72 0.09
N GLY A 69 -4.74 -21.58 0.66
CA GLY A 69 -6.01 -21.13 1.23
C GLY A 69 -5.77 -20.11 2.34
N VAL A 70 -6.74 -19.22 2.53
CA VAL A 70 -6.72 -18.25 3.63
C VAL A 70 -6.70 -18.99 4.96
N ASP A 71 -5.87 -18.52 5.91
CA ASP A 71 -5.93 -19.00 7.30
C ASP A 71 -7.18 -18.42 8.00
N PRO A 72 -8.15 -19.26 8.44
CA PRO A 72 -9.37 -18.79 9.08
C PRO A 72 -9.15 -18.00 10.37
N ARG A 73 -7.97 -18.14 11.00
CA ARG A 73 -7.59 -17.35 12.19
C ARG A 73 -7.26 -15.90 11.85
N VAL A 74 -6.81 -15.63 10.62
CA VAL A 74 -6.46 -14.30 10.13
C VAL A 74 -7.64 -13.66 9.43
N PHE A 75 -8.31 -14.41 8.55
CA PHE A 75 -9.44 -13.93 7.79
C PHE A 75 -10.44 -15.06 7.57
N ASP A 76 -11.68 -14.83 8.00
CA ASP A 76 -12.80 -15.74 7.75
C ASP A 76 -13.57 -15.23 6.53
N PRO A 77 -13.45 -15.88 5.37
CA PRO A 77 -14.10 -15.41 4.15
C PRO A 77 -15.63 -15.45 4.24
N GLU A 78 -16.22 -16.30 5.08
CA GLU A 78 -17.68 -16.38 5.24
C GLU A 78 -18.24 -15.21 6.07
N LYS A 79 -17.41 -14.63 6.94
CA LYS A 79 -17.77 -13.44 7.74
C LYS A 79 -17.31 -12.13 7.08
N ALA A 80 -16.73 -12.20 5.89
CA ALA A 80 -16.31 -11.02 5.16
C ALA A 80 -17.55 -10.19 4.78
N LYS A 81 -17.52 -8.87 5.05
CA LYS A 81 -18.60 -7.96 4.64
C LYS A 81 -18.67 -7.91 3.12
N ASP A 82 -19.75 -8.44 2.55
CA ASP A 82 -20.00 -8.36 1.12
C ASP A 82 -20.59 -6.98 0.77
N PRO A 83 -20.14 -6.31 -0.30
CA PRO A 83 -20.78 -5.09 -0.81
C PRO A 83 -22.30 -5.21 -1.08
N LYS A 84 -22.78 -6.43 -1.31
CA LYS A 84 -24.20 -6.75 -1.53
C LYS A 84 -24.99 -6.96 -0.25
N ASP A 85 -24.31 -7.08 0.90
CA ASP A 85 -24.94 -7.25 2.21
C ASP A 85 -25.85 -6.04 2.53
N PRO A 86 -27.12 -6.25 2.94
CA PRO A 86 -28.00 -5.16 3.36
C PRO A 86 -27.40 -4.29 4.48
N ASP A 87 -26.65 -4.85 5.42
CA ASP A 87 -26.01 -4.10 6.51
C ASP A 87 -24.84 -3.23 6.00
N TYR A 88 -24.09 -3.72 5.00
CA TYR A 88 -23.04 -2.93 4.34
C TYR A 88 -23.63 -1.70 3.63
N LYS A 89 -24.75 -1.87 2.92
CA LYS A 89 -25.46 -0.76 2.25
C LYS A 89 -26.05 0.23 3.26
N ALA A 90 -26.60 -0.27 4.37
CA ALA A 90 -27.12 0.59 5.43
C ALA A 90 -26.01 1.43 6.07
N ALA A 91 -24.82 0.85 6.32
CA ALA A 91 -23.67 1.57 6.86
C ALA A 91 -23.21 2.72 5.94
N ARG A 92 -23.18 2.52 4.62
CA ARG A 92 -22.81 3.57 3.65
C ARG A 92 -23.84 4.69 3.49
N LYS A 93 -25.09 4.44 3.87
CA LYS A 93 -26.16 5.45 3.88
C LYS A 93 -26.19 6.27 5.16
N ARG A 94 -25.40 5.90 6.17
CA ARG A 94 -25.28 6.72 7.38
C ARG A 94 -24.75 8.09 6.97
N PRO A 95 -25.33 9.18 7.49
CA PRO A 95 -24.84 10.51 7.20
C PRO A 95 -23.36 10.57 7.59
N SER A 96 -22.51 10.93 6.63
CA SER A 96 -21.11 11.24 6.94
C SER A 96 -21.11 12.54 7.73
N ILE A 97 -20.36 12.57 8.83
CA ILE A 97 -20.03 13.83 9.48
C ILE A 97 -19.30 14.66 8.43
N ARG A 98 -19.75 15.90 8.22
CA ARG A 98 -19.08 16.82 7.31
C ARG A 98 -17.70 17.09 7.92
N ARG A 99 -16.65 16.75 7.19
CA ARG A 99 -15.28 17.04 7.62
C ARG A 99 -15.17 18.57 7.73
N ASP A 100 -14.69 19.04 8.88
CA ASP A 100 -14.50 20.47 9.22
C ASP A 100 -15.82 21.23 9.49
N ASP A 101 -16.74 20.62 10.26
CA ASP A 101 -17.92 21.31 10.81
C ASP A 101 -17.60 21.97 12.16
N GLU A 102 -17.49 23.30 12.17
CA GLU A 102 -17.07 24.11 13.33
C GLU A 102 -17.94 23.87 14.58
N GLU A 103 -19.24 23.58 14.42
CA GLU A 103 -20.14 23.35 15.55
C GLU A 103 -19.86 22.01 16.26
N GLU A 104 -19.51 20.97 15.51
CA GLU A 104 -19.21 19.65 16.07
C GLU A 104 -17.78 19.59 16.63
N GLU A 105 -16.80 20.27 16.01
CA GLU A 105 -15.46 20.46 16.59
C GLU A 105 -15.53 21.16 17.96
N ALA A 106 -16.34 22.22 18.06
CA ALA A 106 -16.56 22.94 19.31
C ALA A 106 -17.25 22.09 20.39
N LYS A 107 -18.00 21.05 19.99
CA LYS A 107 -18.71 20.14 20.89
C LYS A 107 -17.78 19.07 21.46
N VAL A 108 -16.96 18.46 20.60
CA VAL A 108 -15.93 17.48 21.03
C VAL A 108 -14.92 18.13 21.97
N LEU A 109 -14.50 19.38 21.69
CA LEU A 109 -13.55 20.12 22.54
C LEU A 109 -14.13 20.60 23.88
N ARG A 110 -15.46 20.53 24.07
CA ARG A 110 -16.13 20.94 25.33
C ARG A 110 -16.43 19.77 26.27
N ASP A 111 -16.38 18.53 25.77
CA ASP A 111 -16.61 17.31 26.53
C ASP A 111 -15.29 16.67 27.07
N GLU A 112 -14.14 17.35 26.90
CA GLU A 112 -12.87 17.10 27.60
C GLU A 112 -12.62 18.13 28.72
#